data_AF-A0A2A3D6H8-F1
#
_entry.id   AF-A0A2A3D6H8-F1
#
_cell.length_a   1.000
_cell.length_b   1.000
_cell.length_c   1.000
_cell.angle_alpha   90.00
_cell.angle_beta   90.00
_cell.angle_gamma   90.00
#
_symmetry.space_group_name_H-M   'P 1'
#
loop_
_entity.id
_entity.type
_entity.pdbx_description
1 polymer ?
#
loop_
_entity_poly.entity_id
_entity_poly.type
_entity_poly.pdbx_seq_one_letter_code
_entity_poly.pdbx_strand_id
1 'polypeptide(L)' 'MIEHEGRHAGLAVMPSMLAEPEPRMVRLTSEILGSHPVSLVYRREIGDEAPVRAVIRFVTAVIKDQATVISGKA' A
#
# COMPACT_ATOMS: atom_id res chain seq x y z
N MET A 1 -14.07 -22.43 22.72
CA MET A 1 -12.92 -22.00 23.53
C MET A 1 -11.74 -21.86 22.59
N ILE A 2 -11.51 -20.65 22.07
CA ILE A 2 -10.22 -20.28 21.49
C ILE A 2 -9.89 -18.96 22.17
N GLU A 3 -9.17 -19.06 23.27
CA GLU A 3 -8.53 -17.92 23.91
C GLU A 3 -7.37 -17.50 22.99
N HIS A 4 -7.59 -16.44 22.22
CA HIS A 4 -6.50 -15.70 21.62
C HIS A 4 -5.96 -14.78 22.72
N GLU A 5 -5.04 -15.27 23.56
CA GLU A 5 -4.19 -14.41 24.39
C GLU A 5 -3.24 -13.63 23.47
N GLY A 6 -3.77 -12.60 22.81
CA GLY A 6 -3.01 -11.66 22.02
C GLY A 6 -2.32 -10.66 22.95
N ARG A 7 -0.99 -10.69 23.00
CA ARG A 7 -0.21 -9.52 23.44
C ARG A 7 -0.68 -8.28 22.65
N HIS A 8 -1.46 -7.40 23.26
CA HIS A 8 -1.81 -6.12 22.67
C HIS A 8 -0.56 -5.24 22.64
N ALA A 9 0.11 -5.14 21.49
CA ALA A 9 1.33 -4.36 21.31
C ALA A 9 1.08 -2.84 21.19
N GLY A 10 -0.18 -2.40 21.26
CA GLY A 10 -0.59 -1.01 21.16
C GLY A 10 -1.34 -0.69 19.87
N LEU A 11 -1.45 0.60 19.56
CA LEU A 11 -2.09 1.14 18.35
C LEU A 11 -1.02 1.64 17.39
N ALA A 12 -1.26 1.50 16.09
CA ALA A 12 -0.40 2.03 15.05
C ALA A 12 -1.22 2.68 13.93
N VAL A 13 -0.67 3.73 13.32
CA VAL A 13 -1.15 4.28 12.06
C VAL A 13 -0.25 3.74 10.96
N MET A 14 -0.82 3.06 9.97
CA MET A 14 -0.08 2.39 8.90
C MET A 14 -0.73 2.67 7.54
N PRO A 15 0.04 2.64 6.44
CA PRO A 15 -0.52 2.64 5.10
C PRO A 15 -1.45 1.44 4.89
N SER A 16 -2.63 1.65 4.30
CA SER A 16 -3.66 0.62 4.14
C SER A 16 -3.14 -0.64 3.43
N MET A 17 -2.34 -0.47 2.37
CA MET A 17 -1.69 -1.58 1.64
C MET A 17 -0.85 -2.52 2.52
N LEU A 18 -0.26 -1.98 3.60
CA LEU A 18 0.60 -2.75 4.50
C LEU A 18 -0.21 -3.37 5.65
N ALA A 19 -1.29 -2.69 6.06
CA ALA A 19 -2.13 -3.14 7.16
C ALA A 19 -3.16 -4.21 6.75
N GLU A 20 -3.76 -4.08 5.56
CA GLU A 20 -4.80 -5.00 5.07
C GLU A 20 -4.35 -6.47 4.95
N PRO A 21 -3.14 -6.81 4.46
CA PRO A 21 -2.72 -8.20 4.38
C PRO A 21 -2.15 -8.78 5.69
N GLU A 22 -1.99 -7.98 6.76
CA GLU A 22 -1.42 -8.44 8.03
C GLU A 22 -2.50 -9.12 8.90
N PRO A 23 -2.52 -10.46 9.01
CA PRO A 23 -3.60 -11.20 9.67
C PRO A 23 -3.68 -10.94 11.17
N ARG A 24 -2.63 -10.39 11.78
CA ARG A 24 -2.58 -10.08 13.22
C ARG A 24 -3.02 -8.65 13.54
N MET A 25 -3.36 -7.86 12.53
CA MET A 25 -3.87 -6.50 12.70
C MET A 25 -5.36 -6.45 12.42
N VAL A 26 -6.06 -5.55 13.12
CA VAL A 26 -7.47 -5.26 12.86
C VAL A 26 -7.63 -3.77 12.61
N ARG A 27 -8.39 -3.42 11.57
CA ARG A 27 -8.71 -2.02 11.26
C ARG A 27 -9.72 -1.49 12.27
N LEU A 28 -9.35 -0.46 13.02
CA LEU A 28 -10.20 0.13 14.06
C LEU A 28 -11.17 1.20 13.54
N THR A 29 -10.84 1.86 12.42
CA THR A 29 -11.71 2.87 11.78
C THR A 29 -11.62 2.79 10.26
N SER A 30 -12.75 2.99 9.58
CA SER A 30 -12.82 3.11 8.12
C SER A 30 -12.41 4.49 7.61
N GLU A 31 -12.21 5.46 8.50
CA GLU A 31 -11.78 6.80 8.11
C GLU A 31 -10.33 6.80 7.61
N ILE A 32 -10.08 7.56 6.54
CA ILE A 32 -8.72 7.79 6.04
C ILE A 32 -8.10 8.93 6.84
N LEU A 33 -7.17 8.58 7.72
CA LEU A 33 -6.50 9.54 8.61
C LEU A 33 -5.53 10.48 7.88
N GLY A 34 -5.09 10.11 6.68
CA GLY A 34 -4.24 10.93 5.83
C GLY A 34 -3.97 10.28 4.48
N SER A 35 -3.73 11.11 3.46
CA SER A 35 -3.40 10.67 2.11
C SER A 35 -2.09 11.30 1.67
N HIS A 36 -1.15 10.47 1.22
CA HIS A 36 0.18 10.90 0.78
C HIS A 36 0.43 10.42 -0.65
N PRO A 37 0.95 11.28 -1.55
CA PRO A 37 1.27 10.86 -2.90
C PRO A 37 2.43 9.85 -2.90
N VAL A 38 2.33 8.85 -3.76
CA VAL A 38 3.42 7.90 -4.04
C VAL A 38 3.96 8.18 -5.45
N SER A 39 5.28 8.27 -5.57
CA SER A 39 5.96 8.63 -6.82
C SER A 39 6.93 7.54 -7.25
N LEU A 40 6.90 7.17 -8.53
CA LEU A 40 7.95 6.38 -9.17
C LEU A 40 9.05 7.33 -9.66
N VAL A 41 10.19 7.33 -8.99
CA VAL A 41 11.30 8.24 -9.30
C VAL A 41 12.36 7.51 -10.11
N TYR A 42 12.80 8.13 -11.20
CA TYR A 42 13.84 7.61 -12.08
C TYR A 42 14.68 8.77 -12.65
N ARG A 43 15.87 8.44 -13.15
CA ARG A 43 16.74 9.41 -13.81
C ARG A 43 16.18 9.76 -15.18
N ARG A 44 16.12 11.05 -15.51
CA ARG A 44 15.47 11.51 -16.75
C ARG A 44 16.14 10.93 -17.99
N GLU A 45 17.47 10.85 -17.99
CA GLU A 45 18.29 10.41 -19.12
C GLU A 45 18.06 8.94 -19.52
N ILE A 46 17.57 8.09 -18.62
CA ILE A 46 17.27 6.68 -18.91
C ILE A 46 15.78 6.43 -19.19
N GLY A 47 14.94 7.47 -19.10
CA GLY A 47 13.47 7.32 -19.19
C GLY A 47 12.98 6.74 -20.52
N ASP A 48 13.76 6.94 -21.60
CA ASP A 48 13.47 6.44 -22.93
C ASP A 48 14.11 5.08 -23.26
N GLU A 49 14.80 4.48 -22.31
CA GLU A 49 15.26 3.10 -22.48
C GLU A 49 14.05 2.15 -22.48
N ALA A 50 13.99 1.27 -23.46
CA ALA A 50 12.92 0.27 -23.57
C ALA A 50 12.64 -0.51 -22.27
N PRO A 51 13.65 -1.03 -21.54
CA PRO A 51 13.41 -1.70 -20.26
C PRO A 51 12.83 -0.76 -19.19
N VAL A 52 13.30 0.49 -19.11
CA VAL A 52 12.80 1.47 -18.13
C VAL A 52 11.33 1.81 -18.41
N ARG A 53 10.97 2.06 -19.68
CA ARG A 53 9.58 2.27 -20.07
C ARG A 53 8.69 1.07 -19.76
N ALA A 54 9.20 -0.15 -19.94
CA ALA A 54 8.46 -1.36 -19.61
C ALA A 54 8.15 -1.42 -18.10
N VAL A 55 9.13 -1.12 -17.24
CA VAL A 55 8.94 -1.06 -15.78
C VAL A 55 7.96 0.05 -15.40
N ILE A 56 8.10 1.26 -15.95
CA ILE A 56 7.17 2.37 -15.66
C ILE A 56 5.74 1.98 -16.00
N ARG A 57 5.51 1.39 -17.18
CA ARG A 57 4.19 0.92 -17.62
C ARG A 57 3.65 -0.17 -16.71
N PHE A 58 4.47 -1.15 -16.36
CA PHE A 58 4.10 -2.24 -15.48
C PHE A 58 3.68 -1.73 -14.09
N VAL A 59 4.53 -0.93 -13.43
CA VAL A 59 4.24 -0.37 -12.11
C VAL A 59 2.97 0.48 -12.16
N THR A 60 2.83 1.34 -13.18
CA THR A 60 1.62 2.17 -13.33
C THR A 60 0.36 1.31 -13.50
N ALA A 61 0.43 0.21 -14.23
CA ALA A 61 -0.69 -0.71 -14.41
C ALA A 61 -1.08 -1.40 -13.09
N VAL A 62 -0.09 -1.94 -12.36
CA VAL A 62 -0.31 -2.60 -11.06
C VAL A 62 -0.92 -1.64 -10.04
N ILE A 63 -0.40 -0.42 -9.94
CA ILE A 63 -0.91 0.58 -9.00
C ILE A 63 -2.34 0.99 -9.34
N LYS A 64 -2.69 1.09 -10.63
CA LYS A 64 -4.07 1.39 -11.06
C LYS A 64 -5.03 0.26 -10.71
N ASP A 65 -4.63 -0.98 -10.95
CA ASP A 65 -5.44 -2.17 -10.67
C ASP A 65 -5.73 -2.32 -9.15
N GLN A 66 -4.75 -1.96 -8.32
CA GLN A 66 -4.86 -2.07 -6.87
C GLN A 66 -5.36 -0.79 -6.18
N ALA A 67 -5.72 0.27 -6.94
CA ALA A 67 -5.96 1.61 -6.41
C ALA A 67 -6.98 1.66 -5.24
N THR A 68 -8.00 0.81 -5.24
CA THR A 68 -8.98 0.71 -4.15
C THR A 68 -8.32 0.34 -2.81
N VAL A 69 -7.54 -0.74 -2.79
CA VAL A 69 -6.74 -1.20 -1.64
C VAL A 69 -5.72 -0.14 -1.23
N ILE A 70 -5.02 0.43 -2.20
CA ILE A 70 -4.01 1.47 -1.97
C ILE A 70 -4.60 2.71 -1.29
N SER A 71 -5.79 3.11 -1.72
CA SER A 71 -6.51 4.25 -1.15
C SER A 71 -7.20 3.96 0.19
N GLY A 72 -7.13 2.71 0.69
CA GLY A 72 -7.79 2.28 1.92
C GLY A 72 -9.31 2.27 1.84
N LYS A 73 -9.87 2.20 0.63
CA LYS A 73 -11.31 2.18 0.35
C LYS A 73 -11.86 0.77 0.12
N ALA A 74 -11.03 -0.26 0.28
CA ALA A 74 -11.43 -1.65 0.17
C ALA A 74 -12.39 -2.06 1.30
#